data_AF-A0A7X4KX73-F1
#
_entry.id   AF-A0A7X4KX73-F1
#
_cell.length_a   1.000
_cell.length_b   1.000
_cell.length_c   1.000
_cell.angle_alpha   90.00
_cell.angle_beta   90.00
_cell.angle_gamma   90.00
#
_symmetry.space_group_name_H-M   'P 1'
#
loop_
_entity.id
_entity.type
_entity.pdbx_description
1 polymer ?
#
loop_
_entity_poly.entity_id
_entity_poly.type
_entity_poly.pdbx_seq_one_letter_code
_entity_poly.pdbx_strand_id
1 'polypeptide(L)'
;MHLDDDSLLAEPGIRRAFATALYRDRSLSLGQAARFSELSIAEFIRHVSRLGIPVVGGTSDTVREDAEAIIEWRGGSSQPTRAR
;
A
#
# COMPACT_ATOMS: atom_id res chain seq x y z
N MET A 1 27.93 -17.63 14.83
CA MET A 1 27.54 -17.05 13.53
C MET A 1 27.38 -15.56 13.73
N HIS A 2 28.33 -14.76 13.25
CA HIS A 2 28.10 -13.34 13.04
C HIS A 2 27.53 -13.25 11.64
N LEU A 3 26.23 -12.95 11.54
CA LEU A 3 25.62 -12.74 10.25
C LEU A 3 25.95 -11.29 9.91
N ASP A 4 26.91 -11.09 9.02
CA ASP A 4 27.18 -9.75 8.52
C ASP A 4 25.87 -9.27 7.86
N ASP A 5 25.28 -8.20 8.41
CA ASP A 5 23.94 -7.73 8.03
C ASP A 5 23.83 -7.50 6.51
N ASP A 6 24.93 -7.12 5.88
CA ASP A 6 25.04 -6.95 4.43
C ASP A 6 24.84 -8.26 3.65
N SER A 7 25.33 -9.39 4.15
CA SER A 7 25.13 -10.70 3.52
C SER A 7 23.70 -11.19 3.68
N LEU A 8 23.04 -10.89 4.80
CA LEU A 8 21.62 -11.25 4.99
C LEU A 8 20.71 -10.37 4.13
N LEU A 9 20.98 -9.07 4.07
CA LEU A 9 20.23 -8.15 3.24
C LEU A 9 20.49 -8.37 1.75
N ALA A 10 21.58 -9.04 1.37
CA ALA A 10 21.80 -9.49 -0.01
C ALA A 10 20.76 -10.51 -0.49
N GLU A 11 20.15 -11.28 0.43
CA GLU A 11 19.10 -12.23 0.08
C GLU A 11 17.79 -11.50 -0.27
N PRO A 12 17.27 -11.64 -1.50
CA PRO A 12 16.09 -10.89 -1.96
C PRO A 12 14.85 -11.12 -1.09
N GLY A 13 14.69 -12.35 -0.57
CA GLY A 13 13.60 -12.70 0.33
C GLY A 13 13.66 -11.95 1.66
N ILE A 14 14.85 -11.83 2.24
CA ILE A 14 15.09 -11.12 3.50
C ILE A 14 14.86 -9.63 3.30
N ARG A 15 15.44 -9.05 2.24
CA ARG A 15 15.27 -7.63 1.91
C ARG A 15 13.80 -7.25 1.75
N ARG A 16 13.01 -8.09 1.08
CA ARG A 16 11.56 -7.87 0.91
C ARG A 16 10.79 -8.00 2.22
N ALA A 17 11.10 -9.02 3.03
CA ALA A 17 10.46 -9.19 4.33
C ALA A 17 10.77 -8.00 5.26
N PHE A 18 12.01 -7.51 5.22
CA PHE A 18 12.45 -6.37 6.02
C PHE A 18 11.83 -5.05 5.56
N ALA A 19 11.80 -4.77 4.24
CA ALA A 19 11.04 -3.65 3.69
C ALA A 19 9.57 -3.68 4.11
N THR A 20 8.96 -4.86 4.11
CA THR A 20 7.56 -5.05 4.51
C THR A 20 7.33 -4.72 5.98
N ALA A 21 8.22 -5.19 6.87
CA ALA A 21 8.15 -4.87 8.30
C ALA A 21 8.30 -3.36 8.54
N LEU A 22 9.33 -2.74 7.94
CA LEU A 22 9.58 -1.31 8.09
C LEU A 22 8.45 -0.44 7.50
N TYR A 23 7.84 -0.86 6.41
CA TYR A 23 6.67 -0.19 5.84
C TYR A 23 5.46 -0.29 6.76
N ARG A 24 5.17 -1.48 7.30
CA ARG A 24 4.07 -1.72 8.24
C ARG A 24 4.20 -0.85 9.49
N ASP A 25 5.42 -0.69 9.99
CA ASP A 25 5.74 0.15 11.15
C ASP A 25 5.86 1.64 10.80
N ARG A 26 5.56 2.02 9.55
CA ARG A 26 5.65 3.39 9.00
C ARG A 26 7.04 4.02 9.11
N SER A 27 8.07 3.19 9.25
CA SER A 27 9.48 3.62 9.27
C SER A 27 10.02 3.90 7.86
N LEU A 28 9.44 3.26 6.83
CA LEU A 28 9.67 3.59 5.43
C LEU A 28 8.37 4.05 4.76
N SER A 29 8.45 5.07 3.91
CA SER A 29 7.38 5.38 2.97
C SER A 29 7.22 4.28 1.93
N LEU A 30 6.08 4.25 1.24
CA LEU A 30 5.79 3.26 0.19
C LEU A 30 6.89 3.21 -0.89
N GLY A 31 7.33 4.38 -1.36
CA GLY A 31 8.38 4.46 -2.38
C GLY A 31 9.75 3.98 -1.87
N GLN A 32 10.09 4.30 -0.63
CA GLN A 32 11.34 3.83 -0.01
C GLN A 32 11.33 2.32 0.22
N ALA A 33 10.21 1.76 0.69
CA ALA A 33 10.07 0.33 0.90
C ALA A 33 10.10 -0.45 -0.43
N ALA A 34 9.43 0.05 -1.47
CA ALA A 34 9.48 -0.53 -2.81
C ALA A 34 10.93 -0.57 -3.34
N ARG A 35 11.64 0.57 -3.27
CA ARG A 35 13.05 0.66 -3.65
C ARG A 35 13.93 -0.29 -2.84
N PHE A 36 13.74 -0.35 -1.52
CA PHE A 36 14.50 -1.26 -0.66
C PHE A 36 14.26 -2.72 -1.04
N SER A 37 13.03 -3.10 -1.35
CA SER A 37 12.68 -4.48 -1.75
C SER A 37 13.03 -4.85 -3.19
N GLU A 38 13.62 -3.94 -3.96
CA GLU A 38 13.88 -4.08 -5.41
C GLU A 38 12.62 -4.40 -6.24
N LEU A 39 11.47 -3.86 -5.81
CA LEU A 39 10.21 -3.96 -6.52
C LEU A 39 9.81 -2.61 -7.09
N SER A 40 9.07 -2.62 -8.21
CA SER A 40 8.31 -1.42 -8.58
C SER A 40 7.28 -1.10 -7.50
N ILE A 41 6.85 0.16 -7.41
CA ILE A 41 5.81 0.58 -6.46
C ILE A 41 4.55 -0.29 -6.62
N ALA A 42 4.12 -0.55 -7.87
CA ALA A 42 2.94 -1.38 -8.14
C ALA A 42 3.10 -2.83 -7.68
N GLU A 43 4.30 -3.41 -7.81
CA GLU A 43 4.59 -4.76 -7.31
C GLU A 43 4.61 -4.81 -5.78
N PHE A 44 5.21 -3.81 -5.14
CA PHE A 44 5.25 -3.72 -3.69
C PHE A 44 3.84 -3.56 -3.11
N ILE A 45 3.00 -2.70 -3.70
CA ILE A 45 1.57 -2.58 -3.37
C ILE A 45 0.89 -3.95 -3.43
N ARG A 46 1.03 -4.67 -4.56
CA ARG A 46 0.43 -6.01 -4.70
C ARG A 46 0.98 -7.01 -3.68
N HIS A 47 2.24 -6.88 -3.28
CA HIS A 47 2.85 -7.74 -2.29
C HIS A 47 2.24 -7.51 -0.90
N VAL A 48 2.23 -6.26 -0.42
CA VAL A 48 1.74 -5.94 0.92
C VAL A 48 0.22 -6.08 1.05
N SER A 49 -0.53 -5.82 -0.03
CA SER A 49 -1.99 -6.08 -0.05
C SER A 49 -2.33 -7.56 0.12
N ARG A 50 -1.53 -8.48 -0.44
CA ARG A 50 -1.72 -9.93 -0.23
C ARG A 50 -1.45 -10.37 1.21
N LEU A 51 -0.64 -9.59 1.93
CA LEU A 51 -0.34 -9.80 3.35
C LEU A 51 -1.35 -9.08 4.26
N GLY A 52 -2.37 -8.42 3.71
CA GLY A 52 -3.36 -7.68 4.49
C GLY A 52 -2.83 -6.37 5.08
N ILE A 53 -1.71 -5.87 4.60
CA ILE A 53 -1.14 -4.59 5.05
C ILE A 53 -1.76 -3.47 4.17
N PRO A 54 -2.49 -2.51 4.78
CA PRO A 54 -3.19 -1.49 4.02
C PRO A 54 -2.21 -0.48 3.42
N VAL A 55 -2.40 -0.16 2.14
CA VAL A 55 -1.60 0.87 1.44
C VAL A 55 -2.20 2.27 1.59
N VAL A 56 -3.54 2.33 1.64
CA VAL A 56 -4.29 3.55 1.90
C VAL A 56 -4.73 3.52 3.36
N GLY A 57 -4.44 4.58 4.09
CA GLY A 57 -4.88 4.73 5.47
C GLY A 57 -6.37 5.07 5.52
N GLY A 58 -7.10 4.38 6.40
CA GLY A 58 -8.51 4.65 6.70
C GLY A 58 -8.92 3.86 7.94
N THR A 59 -9.92 4.34 8.68
CA THR A 59 -10.60 3.56 9.70
C THR A 59 -11.72 2.75 9.05
N SER A 60 -12.30 1.79 9.79
CA SER A 60 -13.51 1.08 9.33
C SER A 60 -14.64 2.03 8.95
N ASP A 61 -14.73 3.15 9.66
CA ASP A 61 -15.78 4.15 9.46
C ASP A 61 -15.52 4.94 8.17
N THR A 62 -14.29 5.40 7.92
CA THR A 62 -13.96 6.10 6.67
C THR A 62 -14.10 5.19 5.45
N VAL A 63 -13.78 3.89 5.57
CA VAL A 63 -13.98 2.93 4.46
C VAL A 63 -15.46 2.78 4.10
N ARG A 64 -16.36 2.81 5.10
CA ARG A 64 -17.79 2.74 4.85
C ARG A 64 -18.32 4.03 4.24
N GLU A 65 -17.89 5.18 4.76
CA GLU A 65 -18.23 6.49 4.19
C GLU A 65 -17.78 6.59 2.73
N ASP A 66 -16.56 6.17 2.41
CA ASP A 66 -16.04 6.14 1.04
C ASP A 66 -16.88 5.23 0.13
N ALA A 67 -17.29 4.05 0.63
CA ALA A 67 -18.14 3.13 -0.11
C ALA A 67 -19.54 3.72 -0.40
N GLU A 68 -20.14 4.38 0.60
CA GLU A 68 -21.43 5.06 0.47
C GLU A 68 -21.34 6.22 -0.54
N ALA A 69 -20.28 7.03 -0.48
CA ALA A 69 -20.05 8.11 -1.43
C ALA A 69 -19.90 7.61 -2.88
N ILE A 70 -19.19 6.50 -3.09
CA ILE A 70 -19.05 5.88 -4.41
C ILE A 70 -20.41 5.37 -4.94
N ILE A 71 -21.25 4.79 -4.08
CA ILE A 71 -22.60 4.32 -4.44
C ILE A 71 -23.47 5.52 -4.84
N GLU A 72 -23.42 6.60 -4.07
CA GLU A 72 -24.16 7.83 -4.36
C GLU A 72 -23.76 8.43 -5.72
N TRP A 73 -22.45 8.55 -6.00
CA TRP A 73 -21.98 9.05 -7.30
C TRP A 73 -22.40 8.17 -8.48
N ARG A 74 -22.44 6.85 -8.29
CA ARG A 74 -22.93 5.90 -9.31
C ARG A 74 -24.44 5.97 -9.50
N GLY A 75 -25.21 6.24 -8.44
CA GLY A 75 -26.65 6.42 -8.52
C GLY A 75 -27.08 7.80 -9.05
N GLY A 76 -26.26 8.82 -8.78
CA GLY A 76 -26.50 10.22 -9.13
C GLY A 76 -26.00 10.64 -10.51
N SER A 77 -25.33 9.75 -11.27
CA SER A 77 -24.74 10.06 -12.59
C SER A 77 -25.77 10.27 -13.72
N SER A 78 -26.98 10.75 -13.40
CA SER A 78 -28.04 11.10 -14.36
C SER A 78 -28.58 12.53 -14.20
N GLN A 79 -27.91 13.42 -13.46
CA GLN A 79 -28.25 14.85 -13.57
C GLN A 79 -27.56 15.46 -14.81
N PRO A 80 -28.30 15.86 -15.85
CA PRO A 80 -27.72 16.57 -16.98
C PRO A 80 -27.19 17.90 -16.47
N THR A 81 -25.89 18.14 -16.65
CA THR A 81 -25.26 19.44 -16.43
C THR A 81 -26.04 20.48 -17.22
N ARG A 82 -26.86 21.26 -16.52
CA ARG A 82 -27.61 22.38 -17.12
C ARG A 82 -26.60 23.50 -17.39
N ALA A 83 -25.99 23.46 -18.57
CA ALA A 83 -25.26 24.59 -19.12
C ALA A 83 -26.21 25.80 -19.13
N ARG A 84 -25.77 26.89 -18.49
CA ARG A 84 -26.41 28.20 -18.56
C ARG A 84 -25.87 28.97 -19.75
#